data_AF-A0A2V6YZJ7-F1
#
_entry.id   AF-A0A2V6YZJ7-F1
#
_cell.length_a   1.000
_cell.length_b   1.000
_cell.length_c   1.000
_cell.angle_alpha   90.00
_cell.angle_beta   90.00
_cell.angle_gamma   90.00
#
_symmetry.space_group_name_H-M   'P 1'
#
loop_
_entity.id
_entity.type
_entity.pdbx_description
1 polymer ?
#
loop_
_entity_poly.entity_id
_entity_poly.type
_entity_poly.pdbx_seq_one_letter_code
_entity_poly.pdbx_strand_id
1 'polypeptide(L)'
;MRHTQAAQTSMNELAPVELTVTTAALENAIGLLAIHFPEKFHLEAWRALTAECDRREAGLPARPIRLARQRFDDLPPNVKAVLRGQTATP
;
A
#
# COMPACT_ATOMS: atom_id res chain seq x y z
N MET A 1 -32.20 33.54 7.10
CA MET A 1 -32.00 32.27 6.37
C MET A 1 -30.51 32.00 6.30
N ARG A 2 -30.02 31.05 7.10
CA ARG A 2 -28.60 30.64 7.11
C ARG A 2 -28.48 29.49 6.12
N HIS A 3 -27.74 29.71 5.05
CA HIS A 3 -27.33 28.64 4.14
C HIS A 3 -26.36 27.74 4.90
N THR A 4 -26.88 26.67 5.48
CA THR A 4 -26.08 25.51 5.85
C THR A 4 -25.66 24.88 4.53
N GLN A 5 -24.56 25.36 3.96
CA GLN A 5 -23.97 24.75 2.78
C GLN A 5 -23.50 23.37 3.21
N ALA A 6 -24.29 22.38 2.81
CA ALA A 6 -24.00 20.97 3.00
C ALA A 6 -22.56 20.71 2.54
N ALA A 7 -21.74 20.22 3.45
CA ALA A 7 -20.54 19.49 3.07
C ALA A 7 -21.02 18.29 2.25
N GLN A 8 -21.08 18.46 0.93
CA GLN A 8 -21.06 17.36 -0.01
C GLN A 8 -19.65 16.78 0.06
N THR A 9 -19.37 16.05 1.14
CA THR A 9 -18.19 15.22 1.25
C THR A 9 -18.39 14.13 0.20
N SER A 10 -17.75 14.32 -0.94
CA SER A 10 -17.67 13.34 -2.02
C SER A 10 -17.48 11.95 -1.41
N MET A 11 -18.45 11.08 -1.67
CA MET A 11 -18.59 9.74 -1.10
C MET A 11 -17.54 8.75 -1.63
N ASN A 12 -16.31 9.20 -1.90
CA ASN A 12 -15.24 8.37 -2.45
C ASN A 12 -13.79 8.88 -2.19
N GLU A 13 -13.57 9.91 -1.39
CA GLU A 13 -12.21 10.22 -0.91
C GLU A 13 -11.90 9.39 0.33
N LEU A 14 -11.74 8.08 0.14
CA LEU A 14 -11.23 7.23 1.20
C LEU A 14 -9.80 7.68 1.55
N ALA A 15 -9.56 7.97 2.83
CA ALA A 15 -8.25 8.39 3.31
C ALA A 15 -7.17 7.36 2.92
N PRO A 16 -5.99 7.82 2.46
CA PRO A 16 -4.91 6.94 2.04
C PRO A 16 -4.47 6.02 3.18
N VAL A 17 -3.95 4.85 2.81
CA VAL A 17 -3.37 3.88 3.75
C VAL A 17 -1.91 4.22 3.95
N GLU A 18 -1.50 4.31 5.21
CA GLU A 18 -0.09 4.39 5.59
C GLU A 18 0.36 3.02 6.10
N LEU A 19 1.41 2.49 5.48
CA LEU A 19 1.98 1.20 5.82
C LEU A 19 3.37 1.41 6.39
N THR A 20 3.57 0.95 7.63
CA THR A 20 4.89 0.87 8.26
C THR A 20 5.26 -0.59 8.37
N VAL A 21 6.20 -1.02 7.53
CA VAL A 21 6.60 -2.42 7.39
C VAL A 21 8.11 -2.56 7.52
N THR A 22 8.56 -3.72 7.99
CA THR A 22 9.98 -4.09 7.99
C THR A 22 10.47 -4.30 6.55
N THR A 23 11.79 -4.22 6.33
CA THR A 23 12.37 -4.44 4.99
C THR A 23 12.05 -5.84 4.47
N ALA A 24 12.16 -6.86 5.33
CA ALA A 24 11.82 -8.24 4.97
C ALA A 24 10.34 -8.40 4.55
N ALA A 25 9.40 -7.73 5.22
CA ALA A 25 7.99 -7.76 4.83
C ALA A 25 7.76 -7.03 3.50
N LEU A 26 8.48 -5.93 3.25
CA LEU A 26 8.42 -5.20 2.00
C LEU A 26 8.92 -6.05 0.83
N GLU A 27 10.09 -6.67 0.96
CA GLU A 27 10.68 -7.58 -0.03
C GLU A 27 9.75 -8.77 -0.31
N ASN A 28 9.16 -9.37 0.73
CA ASN A 28 8.21 -10.46 0.58
C ASN A 28 6.94 -10.01 -0.18
N ALA A 29 6.38 -8.85 0.15
CA ALA A 29 5.22 -8.30 -0.54
C ALA A 29 5.49 -8.05 -2.05
N ILE A 30 6.69 -7.52 -2.37
CA ILE A 30 7.13 -7.34 -3.76
C ILE A 30 7.30 -8.70 -4.43
N GLY A 31 7.97 -9.66 -3.79
CA GLY A 31 8.14 -11.01 -4.36
C GLY A 31 6.81 -11.70 -4.65
N LEU A 32 5.84 -11.62 -3.73
CA LEU A 32 4.49 -12.17 -3.93
C LEU A 32 3.78 -11.54 -5.12
N LEU A 33 3.87 -10.21 -5.25
CA LEU A 33 3.32 -9.49 -6.40
C LEU A 33 4.00 -9.92 -7.71
N ALA A 34 5.33 -10.12 -7.71
CA ALA A 34 6.11 -10.44 -8.90
C ALA A 34 5.77 -11.84 -9.45
N ILE A 35 5.60 -12.81 -8.55
CA ILE A 35 5.49 -14.23 -8.88
C ILE A 35 4.04 -14.59 -9.23
N HIS A 36 3.07 -14.05 -8.49
CA HIS A 36 1.71 -14.57 -8.51
C HIS A 36 0.69 -13.66 -9.19
N PHE A 37 1.02 -12.38 -9.43
CA PHE A 37 0.04 -11.39 -9.88
C PHE A 37 0.54 -10.57 -11.07
N PRO A 38 -0.28 -10.36 -12.13
CA PRO A 38 0.16 -9.54 -13.25
C PRO A 38 0.37 -8.08 -12.83
N GLU A 39 1.57 -7.54 -13.05
CA GLU A 39 1.99 -6.19 -12.65
C GLU A 39 0.98 -5.10 -13.04
N LYS A 40 0.36 -5.22 -14.23
CA LYS A 40 -0.62 -4.26 -14.76
C LYS A 40 -1.82 -3.99 -13.85
N PHE A 41 -2.19 -4.92 -12.97
CA PHE A 41 -3.33 -4.75 -12.06
C PHE A 41 -2.95 -4.02 -10.77
N HIS A 42 -1.66 -3.96 -10.44
CA HIS A 42 -1.18 -3.42 -9.17
C HIS A 42 -0.03 -2.41 -9.36
N LEU A 43 0.11 -1.83 -10.55
CA LEU A 43 1.25 -1.00 -10.94
C LEU A 43 1.54 0.15 -9.96
N GLU A 44 0.51 0.84 -9.47
CA GLU A 44 0.67 1.92 -8.50
C GLU A 44 1.19 1.40 -7.15
N ALA A 45 0.64 0.28 -6.67
CA ALA A 45 1.10 -0.34 -5.43
C ALA A 45 2.52 -0.89 -5.57
N TRP A 46 2.81 -1.56 -6.69
CA TRP A 46 4.14 -2.05 -7.05
C TRP A 46 5.17 -0.93 -7.01
N ARG A 47 4.92 0.18 -7.74
CA ARG A 47 5.81 1.35 -7.77
C ARG A 47 6.08 1.90 -6.38
N ALA A 48 5.06 2.02 -5.54
CA ALA A 48 5.23 2.56 -4.19
C ALA A 48 6.04 1.63 -3.28
N LEU A 49 5.82 0.32 -3.37
CA LEU A 49 6.56 -0.68 -2.60
C LEU A 49 8.03 -0.75 -3.06
N THR A 50 8.27 -0.87 -4.37
CA THR A 50 9.62 -0.91 -4.94
C THR A 50 10.39 0.38 -4.64
N ALA A 51 9.79 1.56 -4.77
CA ALA A 51 10.46 2.82 -4.47
C ALA A 51 10.89 2.94 -2.99
N GLU A 52 10.12 2.35 -2.06
CA GLU A 52 10.54 2.28 -0.66
C GLU A 52 11.64 1.23 -0.45
N CYS A 53 11.62 0.13 -1.20
CA CYS A 53 12.69 -0.89 -1.18
C CYS A 53 14.01 -0.27 -1.64
N ASP A 54 14.03 0.34 -2.84
CA ASP A 54 15.20 1.01 -3.43
C ASP A 54 15.77 2.09 -2.49
N ARG A 55 14.88 2.84 -1.82
CA ARG A 55 15.29 3.84 -0.82
C ARG A 55 16.08 3.20 0.33
N ARG A 56 15.56 2.09 0.87
CA ARG A 56 16.20 1.39 2.00
C ARG A 56 17.49 0.71 1.57
N GLU A 57 17.54 0.14 0.37
CA GLU A 57 18.75 -0.40 -0.24
C GLU A 57 19.83 0.68 -0.42
N ALA A 58 19.44 1.91 -0.75
CA ALA A 58 20.34 3.07 -0.79
C ALA A 58 20.79 3.56 0.61
N GLY A 59 20.45 2.85 1.68
CA GLY A 59 20.83 3.18 3.06
C GLY A 59 20.04 4.33 3.68
N LEU A 60 18.95 4.78 3.03
CA LEU A 60 18.10 5.83 3.57
C LEU A 60 17.13 5.27 4.63
N PRO A 61 16.73 6.08 5.61
CA PRO A 61 15.82 5.64 6.66
C PRO A 61 14.46 5.25 6.08
N ALA A 62 13.90 4.18 6.63
CA ALA A 62 12.55 3.71 6.30
C ALA A 62 11.50 4.79 6.53
N ARG A 63 10.54 4.89 5.62
CA ARG A 63 9.40 5.81 5.71
C ARG A 63 8.07 5.07 5.55
N PRO A 64 6.96 5.64 6.06
CA PRO A 64 5.65 5.10 5.78
C PRO A 64 5.35 5.10 4.28
N ILE A 65 4.87 3.96 3.77
CA ILE A 65 4.43 3.83 2.38
C ILE A 65 2.98 4.31 2.32
N ARG A 66 2.73 5.32 1.50
CA ARG A 66 1.39 5.88 1.28
C ARG A 66 0.77 5.30 0.02
N LEU A 67 -0.37 4.64 0.17
CA LEU A 67 -1.16 4.10 -0.94
C LEU A 67 -2.56 4.70 -0.92
N ALA A 68 -3.14 4.95 -2.09
CA ALA A 68 -4.56 5.22 -2.18
C ALA A 68 -5.35 4.00 -1.65
N ARG A 69 -6.43 4.24 -0.90
CA ARG A 69 -7.22 3.16 -0.27
C ARG A 69 -7.65 2.11 -1.27
N GLN A 70 -8.18 2.54 -2.42
CA GLN A 70 -8.60 1.64 -3.50
C GLN A 70 -7.46 0.72 -3.95
N ARG A 71 -6.26 1.26 -4.13
CA ARG A 71 -5.09 0.46 -4.56
C ARG A 71 -4.65 -0.53 -3.52
N PHE A 72 -4.76 -0.16 -2.24
CA PHE A 72 -4.52 -1.10 -1.15
C PHE A 72 -5.60 -2.19 -1.12
N ASP A 73 -6.87 -1.86 -1.30
CA ASP A 73 -7.96 -2.83 -1.26
C ASP A 73 -7.92 -3.81 -2.44
N ASP A 74 -7.48 -3.33 -3.61
CA ASP A 74 -7.23 -4.12 -4.82
C ASP A 74 -6.06 -5.11 -4.64
N LEU A 75 -5.21 -4.95 -3.61
CA LEU A 75 -4.13 -5.90 -3.38
C LEU A 75 -4.67 -7.28 -2.98
N PRO A 76 -3.98 -8.35 -3.40
CA PRO A 76 -4.27 -9.71 -2.97
C PRO A 76 -4.24 -9.88 -1.44
N PRO A 77 -5.10 -10.74 -0.84
CA PRO A 77 -5.18 -10.91 0.61
C PRO A 77 -3.86 -11.30 1.29
N ASN A 78 -3.04 -12.15 0.66
CA ASN A 78 -1.72 -12.56 1.14
C ASN A 78 -0.73 -11.38 1.18
N VAL A 79 -0.73 -10.53 0.16
CA VAL A 79 0.09 -9.32 0.12
C VAL A 79 -0.37 -8.34 1.20
N LYS A 80 -1.69 -8.15 1.37
CA LYS A 80 -2.24 -7.30 2.45
C LYS A 80 -1.88 -7.81 3.84
N ALA A 81 -1.86 -9.12 4.07
CA ALA A 81 -1.47 -9.72 5.34
C ALA A 81 -0.01 -9.37 5.67
N VAL A 82 0.91 -9.60 4.73
CA VAL A 82 2.33 -9.25 4.86
C VAL A 82 2.51 -7.76 5.15
N LEU A 83 1.81 -6.90 4.40
CA LEU A 83 1.89 -5.44 4.57
C LEU A 83 1.26 -4.93 5.88
N ARG A 84 0.36 -5.69 6.50
CA ARG A 84 -0.19 -5.39 7.83
C ARG A 84 0.67 -5.96 8.96
N GLY A 85 1.78 -6.63 8.67
CA GLY A 85 2.58 -7.34 9.66
C GLY A 85 1.91 -8.61 10.20
N GLN A 86 0.83 -9.06 9.55
CA GLN A 86 0.27 -10.39 9.80
C GLN A 86 1.15 -11.36 9.04
N THR A 87 2.14 -11.94 9.72
CA THR A 87 2.90 -13.07 9.20
C THR A 87 1.91 -14.09 8.66
N ALA A 88 1.91 -14.32 7.35
CA ALA A 88 1.18 -15.43 6.76
C ALA A 88 1.68 -16.69 7.47
N THR A 89 0.85 -17.24 8.35
CA THR A 89 1.15 -18.49 9.04
C THR A 89 1.39 -19.58 8.00
N PRO A 90 2.46 -20.39 8.15
CA PRO A 90 2.86 -21.42 7.19
C PRO A 90 1.79 -22.50 6.97
#